data_AF-K1PY86-F1
#
_entry.id   AF-K1PY86-F1
#
_cell.length_a   1.000
_cell.length_b   1.000
_cell.length_c   1.000
_cell.angle_alpha   90.00
_cell.angle_beta   90.00
_cell.angle_gamma   90.00
#
_symmetry.space_group_name_H-M   'P 1'
#
loop_
_entity.id
_entity.type
_entity.pdbx_description
1 polymer ?
#
loop_
_entity_poly.entity_id
_entity_poly.type
_entity_poly.pdbx_seq_one_letter_code
_entity_poly.pdbx_strand_id
1 'polypeptide(L)'
;MGHIKTSCKKAKACKVCQREGHEPGSPDCKYFVQPSEMAVAFQGKDNTLSNFYPCEIKAFGEVQQSAEHAYQFTKAIRSGDMVAVQKIRESSTALEAKRISHTVKDPVG
;
A
#
# COMPACT_ATOMS: atom_id res chain seq x y z
N MET A 1 26.96 14.00 -3.95
CA MET A 1 26.96 12.62 -4.47
C MET A 1 26.35 11.71 -3.42
N GLY A 2 25.15 11.16 -3.67
CA GLY A 2 24.43 10.32 -2.72
C GLY A 2 24.86 8.86 -2.79
N HIS A 3 24.90 8.19 -1.64
CA HIS A 3 25.17 6.76 -1.55
C HIS A 3 24.00 5.94 -2.10
N ILE A 4 24.21 5.17 -3.17
CA ILE A 4 23.21 4.24 -3.72
C ILE A 4 23.37 2.84 -3.13
N LYS A 5 22.24 2.15 -2.90
CA LYS A 5 22.19 0.87 -2.18
C LYS A 5 23.06 -0.23 -2.80
N THR A 6 23.23 -0.19 -4.12
CA THR A 6 24.08 -1.12 -4.89
C THR A 6 25.58 -0.84 -4.77
N SER A 7 25.98 0.37 -4.35
CA SER A 7 27.38 0.75 -4.12
C SER A 7 27.77 0.75 -2.64
N CYS A 8 26.92 0.20 -1.77
CA CYS A 8 27.17 0.11 -0.34
C CYS A 8 28.20 -0.99 -0.06
N LYS A 9 29.35 -0.62 0.50
CA LYS A 9 30.37 -1.58 0.95
C LYS A 9 30.06 -2.20 2.32
N LYS A 10 29.05 -1.68 3.05
CA LYS A 10 28.65 -2.23 4.35
C LYS A 10 27.81 -3.48 4.14
N ALA A 11 27.96 -4.47 5.02
CA ALA A 11 27.12 -5.66 4.97
C ALA A 11 25.65 -5.28 5.24
N LYS A 12 24.74 -6.14 4.78
CA LYS A 12 23.30 -5.95 5.05
C LYS A 12 23.06 -6.05 6.55
N ALA A 13 22.57 -4.97 7.14
CA ALA A 13 22.14 -4.93 8.53
C ALA A 13 20.61 -5.00 8.65
N CYS A 14 20.13 -5.63 9.71
CA CYS A 14 18.75 -5.59 10.13
C CYS A 14 18.32 -4.13 10.36
N LYS A 15 17.26 -3.69 9.68
CA LYS A 15 16.75 -2.32 9.81
C LYS A 15 16.21 -1.97 11.21
N VAL A 16 15.87 -2.97 12.01
CA VAL A 16 15.26 -2.78 13.34
C VAL A 16 16.34 -2.59 14.40
N CYS A 17 17.31 -3.51 14.48
CA CYS A 17 18.34 -3.50 15.52
C CYS A 17 19.71 -2.98 15.05
N GLN A 18 19.86 -2.71 13.75
CA GLN A 18 21.08 -2.24 13.08
C GLN A 18 22.28 -3.20 13.15
N ARG A 19 22.06 -4.48 13.47
CA ARG A 19 23.10 -5.53 13.47
C ARG A 19 23.05 -6.34 12.18
N GLU A 20 24.22 -6.83 11.75
CA GLU A 20 24.36 -7.73 10.61
C GLU A 20 23.94 -9.16 10.97
N GLY A 21 23.78 -10.02 9.96
CA GLY A 21 23.55 -11.46 10.14
C GLY A 21 22.10 -11.93 10.24
N HIS A 22 21.11 -11.04 10.22
CA HIS A 22 19.68 -11.40 10.15
C HIS A 22 18.82 -10.35 9.45
N GLU A 23 17.64 -10.74 8.98
CA GLU A 23 16.65 -9.82 8.40
C GLU A 23 15.67 -9.30 9.46
N PRO A 24 15.03 -8.13 9.24
CA PRO A 24 13.94 -7.64 10.08
C PRO A 24 12.84 -8.69 10.29
N GLY A 25 12.45 -8.91 11.54
CA GLY A 25 11.45 -9.92 11.90
C GLY A 25 12.01 -11.33 12.15
N SER A 26 13.33 -11.54 11.97
CA SER A 26 13.98 -12.79 12.40
C SER A 26 13.89 -12.96 13.93
N PRO A 27 13.67 -14.19 14.44
CA PRO A 27 13.82 -14.53 15.86
C PRO A 27 15.19 -14.15 16.46
N ASP A 28 16.23 -14.04 15.62
CA ASP A 28 17.59 -13.65 16.04
C ASP A 28 17.71 -12.14 16.34
N CYS A 29 16.70 -11.34 16.02
CA CYS A 29 16.70 -9.93 16.32
C CYS A 29 16.47 -9.70 17.82
N LYS A 30 17.33 -8.89 18.47
CA LYS A 30 17.14 -8.53 19.89
C LYS A 30 15.83 -7.81 20.22
N TYR A 31 15.13 -7.31 19.20
CA TYR A 31 13.81 -6.66 19.31
C TYR A 31 12.70 -7.54 18.75
N PHE A 32 12.98 -8.81 18.46
CA PHE A 32 11.96 -9.76 18.07
C PHE A 32 10.97 -9.94 19.22
N VAL A 33 9.71 -9.77 18.90
CA VAL A 33 8.60 -10.08 19.80
C VAL A 33 7.86 -11.22 19.14
N GLN A 34 7.63 -12.30 19.88
CA GLN A 34 6.86 -13.42 19.38
C GLN A 34 5.47 -12.92 18.98
N PRO A 35 4.99 -13.21 17.75
CA PRO A 35 3.67 -12.81 17.34
C PRO A 35 2.62 -13.36 18.31
N SER A 36 1.69 -12.51 18.75
CA SER A 36 0.55 -12.96 19.56
C SER A 36 -0.35 -13.85 18.72
N GLU A 37 -0.83 -14.96 19.29
CA GLU A 37 -1.82 -15.83 18.66
C GLU A 37 -3.16 -15.12 18.40
N MET A 38 -3.43 -14.00 19.08
CA MET A 38 -4.65 -13.21 18.91
C MET A 38 -4.56 -12.16 17.79
N ALA A 39 -3.37 -11.88 17.26
CA ALA A 39 -3.14 -10.81 16.29
C ALA A 39 -2.47 -11.37 15.02
N VAL A 40 -3.23 -11.42 13.93
CA VAL A 40 -2.73 -11.88 12.63
C VAL A 40 -2.34 -10.67 11.78
N ALA A 41 -1.04 -10.51 11.56
CA ALA A 41 -0.54 -9.56 10.57
C ALA A 41 -0.65 -10.17 9.16
N PHE A 42 -1.18 -9.42 8.20
CA PHE A 42 -1.28 -9.85 6.81
C PHE A 42 -0.93 -8.73 5.84
N GLN A 43 -0.45 -9.10 4.65
CA GLN A 43 -0.30 -8.16 3.55
C GLN A 43 -1.65 -7.92 2.89
N GLY A 44 -1.99 -6.65 2.66
CA GLY A 44 -3.33 -6.30 2.19
C GLY A 44 -3.72 -6.95 0.85
N LYS A 45 -2.79 -7.03 -0.11
CA LYS A 45 -3.05 -7.66 -1.41
C LYS A 45 -3.29 -9.18 -1.33
N ASP A 46 -2.90 -9.83 -0.23
CA ASP A 46 -2.90 -11.29 -0.10
C ASP A 46 -4.04 -11.79 0.81
N ASN A 47 -4.87 -10.90 1.37
CA ASN A 47 -5.94 -11.26 2.30
C ASN A 47 -7.24 -10.52 1.99
N THR A 48 -8.32 -11.26 1.80
CA THR A 48 -9.67 -10.76 1.43
C THR A 48 -10.27 -9.81 2.47
N LEU A 49 -9.81 -9.82 3.72
CA LEU A 49 -10.23 -8.86 4.74
C LEU A 49 -9.65 -7.46 4.52
N SER A 50 -8.69 -7.30 3.61
CA SER A 50 -8.14 -6.00 3.23
C SER A 50 -8.91 -5.36 2.08
N ASN A 51 -9.09 -4.04 2.16
CA ASN A 51 -9.53 -3.24 1.02
C ASN A 51 -8.51 -3.17 -0.13
N PHE A 52 -7.25 -3.53 0.11
CA PHE A 52 -6.20 -3.64 -0.91
C PHE A 52 -6.20 -4.98 -1.64
N TYR A 53 -7.04 -5.93 -1.22
CA TYR A 53 -7.16 -7.21 -1.88
C TYR A 53 -7.68 -7.03 -3.31
N PRO A 54 -7.02 -7.61 -4.33
CA PRO A 54 -7.47 -7.52 -5.71
C PRO A 54 -8.68 -8.43 -5.90
N CYS A 55 -9.83 -7.81 -6.12
CA CYS A 55 -11.06 -8.52 -6.47
C CYS A 55 -11.97 -7.61 -7.29
N GLU A 56 -12.66 -8.21 -8.26
CA GLU A 56 -13.66 -7.49 -9.02
C GLU A 56 -14.90 -7.25 -8.15
N ILE A 57 -15.26 -5.98 -7.97
CA ILE A 57 -16.48 -5.56 -7.29
C ILE A 57 -17.30 -4.67 -8.21
N LYS A 58 -18.62 -4.86 -8.23
CA LYS A 58 -19.55 -3.97 -8.95
C LYS A 58 -20.01 -2.88 -8.00
N ALA A 59 -19.55 -1.65 -8.22
CA ALA A 59 -19.87 -0.50 -7.40
C ALA A 59 -20.08 0.74 -8.28
N PHE A 60 -21.08 1.55 -7.95
CA PHE A 60 -21.38 2.82 -8.66
C PHE A 60 -21.57 2.67 -10.17
N GLY A 61 -22.12 1.54 -10.63
CA GLY A 61 -22.35 1.26 -12.05
C GLY A 61 -21.10 0.79 -12.82
N GLU A 62 -19.96 0.63 -12.14
CA GLU A 62 -18.69 0.19 -12.73
C GLU A 62 -18.13 -1.07 -12.05
N VAL A 63 -17.27 -1.78 -12.78
CA VAL A 63 -16.45 -2.87 -12.22
C VAL A 63 -15.14 -2.26 -11.73
N GLN A 64 -14.84 -2.46 -10.45
CA GLN A 64 -13.64 -1.96 -9.78
C GLN A 64 -12.76 -3.14 -9.36
N GLN A 65 -11.43 -2.95 -9.39
CA GLN A 65 -10.46 -4.03 -9.16
C GLN A 65 -10.10 -4.26 -7.68
N SER A 66 -10.62 -3.42 -6.78
CA SER A 66 -10.61 -3.64 -5.34
C SER A 66 -11.57 -2.66 -4.64
N ALA A 67 -11.82 -2.88 -3.35
CA ALA A 67 -12.56 -1.92 -2.52
C ALA A 67 -11.86 -0.56 -2.45
N GLU A 68 -10.53 -0.53 -2.42
CA GLU A 68 -9.76 0.72 -2.49
C GLU A 68 -9.99 1.47 -3.82
N HIS A 69 -10.04 0.79 -4.96
CA HIS A 69 -10.36 1.44 -6.24
C HIS A 69 -11.74 2.11 -6.20
N ALA A 70 -12.76 1.38 -5.75
CA ALA A 70 -14.11 1.94 -5.64
C ALA A 70 -14.15 3.18 -4.73
N TYR A 71 -13.47 3.11 -3.57
CA TYR A 71 -13.40 4.25 -2.65
C TYR A 71 -12.75 5.47 -3.29
N GLN A 72 -11.57 5.32 -3.90
CA GLN A 72 -10.87 6.45 -4.49
C GLN A 72 -11.58 7.00 -5.73
N PHE A 73 -12.19 6.12 -6.53
CA PHE A 73 -13.03 6.51 -7.65
C PHE A 73 -14.18 7.40 -7.20
N THR A 74 -14.95 6.97 -6.19
CA THR A 74 -16.05 7.78 -5.64
C THR A 74 -15.56 9.09 -5.05
N LYS A 75 -14.40 9.10 -4.37
CA LYS A 75 -13.79 10.32 -3.86
C LYS A 75 -13.50 11.32 -4.98
N ALA A 76 -12.87 10.88 -6.07
CA ALA A 76 -12.55 11.71 -7.22
C ALA A 76 -13.80 12.24 -7.97
N ILE A 77 -14.83 11.40 -8.10
CA ILE A 77 -16.13 11.83 -8.66
C ILE A 77 -16.74 12.93 -7.80
N ARG A 78 -16.76 12.75 -6.47
CA ARG A 78 -17.35 13.73 -5.54
C ARG A 78 -16.59 15.06 -5.49
N SER A 79 -15.29 15.06 -5.76
CA SER A 79 -14.50 16.29 -5.87
C SER A 79 -14.56 16.93 -7.27
N GLY A 80 -15.21 16.30 -8.24
CA GLY A 80 -15.25 16.76 -9.63
C GLY A 80 -13.93 16.60 -10.40
N ASP A 81 -12.98 15.81 -9.88
CA ASP A 81 -11.67 15.61 -10.52
C ASP A 81 -11.71 14.47 -11.53
N MET A 82 -12.23 14.77 -12.73
CA MET A 82 -12.38 13.80 -13.81
C MET A 82 -11.05 13.26 -14.34
N VAL A 83 -9.94 13.99 -14.15
CA VAL A 83 -8.59 13.51 -14.51
C VAL A 83 -8.17 12.40 -13.56
N ALA A 84 -8.40 12.57 -12.25
CA ALA A 84 -8.14 11.53 -11.27
C ALA A 84 -9.05 10.31 -11.48
N VAL A 85 -10.32 10.51 -11.83
CA VAL A 85 -11.27 9.43 -12.16
C VAL A 85 -10.70 8.54 -13.28
N GLN A 86 -10.26 9.14 -14.38
CA GLN A 86 -9.71 8.37 -15.51
C GLN A 86 -8.43 7.62 -15.12
N LYS A 87 -7.52 8.29 -14.40
CA LYS A 87 -6.29 7.64 -13.92
C LYS A 87 -6.56 6.48 -12.96
N ILE A 88 -7.58 6.58 -12.11
CA ILE A 88 -7.97 5.51 -11.19
C ILE A 88 -8.51 4.30 -11.97
N ARG A 89 -9.32 4.52 -13.02
CA ARG A 89 -9.79 3.44 -13.90
C ARG A 89 -8.65 2.71 -14.60
N GLU A 90 -7.61 3.44 -14.99
CA GLU A 90 -6.43 2.90 -15.67
C GLU A 90 -5.41 2.26 -14.72
N SER A 91 -5.52 2.50 -13.41
CA SER A 91 -4.59 1.96 -12.44
C SER A 91 -4.72 0.45 -12.31
N SER A 92 -3.58 -0.24 -12.19
CA SER A 92 -3.53 -1.71 -12.16
C SER A 92 -3.52 -2.25 -10.73
N THR A 93 -3.31 -1.39 -9.73
CA THR A 93 -3.21 -1.81 -8.34
C THR A 93 -3.91 -0.84 -7.40
N ALA A 94 -4.43 -1.38 -6.30
CA ALA A 94 -5.04 -0.59 -5.22
C ALA A 94 -4.09 0.50 -4.67
N LEU A 95 -2.78 0.23 -4.66
CA LEU A 95 -1.78 1.19 -4.22
C LEU A 95 -1.63 2.37 -5.19
N GLU A 96 -1.71 2.13 -6.50
CA GLU A 96 -1.69 3.18 -7.52
C GLU A 96 -2.94 4.05 -7.44
N ALA A 97 -4.13 3.44 -7.32
CA ALA A 97 -5.38 4.15 -7.10
C ALA A 97 -5.30 5.09 -5.89
N LYS A 98 -4.77 4.60 -4.76
CA LYS A 98 -4.52 5.42 -3.55
C LYS A 98 -3.56 6.58 -3.83
N ARG A 99 -2.47 6.33 -4.58
CA ARG A 99 -1.48 7.38 -4.90
C ARG A 99 -2.09 8.51 -5.72
N ILE A 100 -2.95 8.18 -6.68
CA ILE A 100 -3.66 9.17 -7.50
C ILE A 100 -4.59 10.02 -6.63
N SER A 101 -5.24 9.44 -5.61
CA SER A 101 -6.07 10.22 -4.69
C SER A 101 -5.30 11.32 -3.94
N HIS A 102 -3.99 11.19 -3.71
CA HIS A 102 -3.24 12.23 -3.00
C HIS A 102 -3.13 13.53 -3.80
N THR A 103 -3.41 13.50 -5.11
CA THR A 103 -3.43 14.69 -5.96
C THR A 103 -4.81 15.29 -6.11
N VAL A 104 -5.86 14.60 -5.63
CA VAL A 104 -7.24 15.11 -5.64
C VAL A 104 -7.34 16.19 -4.58
N LYS A 105 -7.56 17.43 -5.02
CA LYS A 105 -7.80 18.55 -4.11
C LYS A 105 -9.21 18.40 -3.52
N ASP A 106 -9.34 18.66 -2.23
CA ASP A 106 -10.67 18.80 -1.63
C ASP A 106 -11.41 19.95 -2.33
N PRO A 107 -12.73 19.82 -2.55
CA PRO A 107 -13.50 20.92 -3.11
C PRO A 107 -13.30 22.14 -2.21
N VAL A 108 -12.88 23.24 -2.81
CA VAL A 108 -12.84 24.54 -2.13
C VAL A 108 -14.30 24.85 -1.78
N GLY A 109 -14.62 24.78 -0.49
CA GLY A 109 -15.91 25.25 0.03
C GLY A 109 -16.09 26.74 -0.17
#